data_AF-A0A1G9B4B8-F1
#
_entry.id   AF-A0A1G9B4B8-F1
#
_cell.length_a   1.000
_cell.length_b   1.000
_cell.length_c   1.000
_cell.angle_alpha   90.00
_cell.angle_beta   90.00
_cell.angle_gamma   90.00
#
_symmetry.space_group_name_H-M   'P 1'
#
loop_
_entity.id
_entity.type
_entity.pdbx_description
1 polymer ?
#
loop_
_entity_poly.entity_id
_entity_poly.type
_entity_poly.pdbx_seq_one_letter_code
_entity_poly.pdbx_strand_id
1 'polypeptide(L)'
;MAKIERTQKLFLKALKEKFQGQDVESETAEFYKFNGVRQSPRKMEFMKASRAIEMDRGISMYDPERCHLGGIPMGQRQLMTYEVSGTGVFVEGDDLHFVNNAAMQQMW
;
A
#
# COMPACT_ATOMS: atom_id res chain seq x y z
N MET A 1 -31.15 5.51 -10.53
CA MET A 1 -30.91 6.01 -9.16
C MET A 1 -30.42 4.93 -8.20
N ALA A 2 -31.12 3.80 -8.01
CA ALA A 2 -30.71 2.74 -7.06
C ALA A 2 -29.29 2.16 -7.28
N LYS A 3 -28.82 2.01 -8.53
CA LYS A 3 -27.46 1.52 -8.84
C LYS A 3 -26.37 2.52 -8.41
N ILE A 4 -26.64 3.82 -8.56
CA ILE A 4 -25.71 4.90 -8.16
C ILE A 4 -25.61 4.94 -6.63
N GLU A 5 -26.74 4.84 -5.93
CA GLU A 5 -26.79 4.81 -4.46
C GLU A 5 -26.07 3.57 -3.89
N ARG A 6 -26.25 2.39 -4.52
CA ARG A 6 -25.54 1.17 -4.12
C ARG A 6 -24.02 1.31 -4.31
N THR A 7 -23.57 1.80 -5.47
CA THR A 7 -22.14 2.03 -5.72
C THR A 7 -21.58 3.08 -4.77
N GLN A 8 -22.34 4.14 -4.46
CA GLN A 8 -21.99 5.14 -3.45
C GLN A 8 -21.71 4.51 -2.09
N LYS A 9 -22.56 3.59 -1.63
CA LYS A 9 -22.34 2.89 -0.35
C LYS A 9 -21.10 1.98 -0.36
N LEU A 10 -20.74 1.40 -1.51
CA LEU A 10 -19.63 0.45 -1.60
C LEU A 10 -18.26 1.12 -1.48
N PHE A 11 -18.00 2.22 -2.20
CA PHE A 11 -16.71 2.89 -2.08
C PHE A 11 -16.55 3.61 -0.74
N LEU A 12 -17.64 4.05 -0.11
CA LEU A 12 -17.59 4.68 1.21
C LEU A 12 -17.05 3.72 2.29
N LYS A 13 -17.38 2.42 2.19
CA LYS A 13 -16.79 1.40 3.07
C LYS A 13 -15.27 1.32 2.86
N ALA A 14 -14.82 1.25 1.62
CA ALA A 14 -13.40 1.21 1.30
C ALA A 14 -12.66 2.48 1.76
N LEU A 15 -13.25 3.67 1.61
CA LEU A 15 -12.65 4.92 2.08
C LEU A 15 -12.47 4.94 3.59
N LYS A 16 -13.47 4.49 4.37
CA LYS A 16 -13.39 4.42 5.82
C LYS A 16 -12.31 3.46 6.32
N GLU A 17 -12.09 2.35 5.61
CA GLU A 17 -11.02 1.41 5.91
C GLU A 17 -9.64 1.97 5.53
N LYS A 18 -9.55 2.68 4.40
CA LYS A 18 -8.30 3.31 3.95
C LYS A 18 -7.87 4.45 4.86
N PHE A 19 -8.81 5.27 5.30
CA PHE A 19 -8.54 6.49 6.08
C PHE A 19 -9.20 6.38 7.46
N GLN A 20 -8.84 5.33 8.21
CA GLN A 20 -9.41 5.08 9.53
C GLN A 20 -9.29 6.31 10.44
N GLY A 21 -10.41 6.72 11.03
CA GLY A 21 -10.48 7.87 11.93
C GLY A 21 -10.51 9.24 11.23
N GLN A 22 -10.52 9.28 9.89
CA GLN A 22 -10.66 10.53 9.13
C GLN A 22 -12.08 10.70 8.60
N ASP A 23 -12.47 11.96 8.44
CA ASP A 23 -13.70 12.30 7.72
C ASP A 23 -13.47 12.11 6.21
N VAL A 24 -14.33 11.29 5.59
CA VAL A 24 -14.26 10.98 4.15
C VAL A 24 -14.63 12.16 3.27
N GLU A 25 -15.30 13.18 3.82
CA GLU A 25 -15.63 14.43 3.15
C GLU A 25 -14.59 15.53 3.40
N SER A 26 -13.55 15.27 4.20
CA SER A 26 -12.51 16.24 4.50
C SER A 26 -11.74 16.66 3.25
N GLU A 27 -11.57 17.97 3.08
CA GLU A 27 -10.71 18.57 2.05
C GLU A 27 -9.25 18.74 2.51
N THR A 28 -8.97 18.40 3.77
CA THR A 28 -7.63 18.49 4.36
C THR A 28 -7.11 17.11 4.77
N ALA A 29 -5.79 16.94 4.73
CA ALA A 29 -5.12 15.72 5.15
C ALA A 29 -3.81 16.06 5.85
N GLU A 30 -3.39 15.17 6.76
CA GLU A 30 -2.09 15.25 7.40
C GLU A 30 -1.04 14.49 6.59
N PHE A 31 0.17 15.02 6.59
CA PHE A 31 1.32 14.45 5.90
C PHE A 31 2.53 14.42 6.85
N TYR A 32 3.57 13.69 6.47
CA TYR A 32 4.86 13.60 7.14
C TYR A 32 4.84 13.03 8.58
N LYS A 33 3.68 12.57 9.07
CA LYS A 33 3.53 11.99 10.42
C LYS A 33 3.54 10.46 10.48
N PHE A 34 3.69 9.79 9.35
CA PHE A 34 3.50 8.34 9.22
C PHE A 34 4.79 7.52 9.33
N ASN A 35 5.90 8.11 9.78
CA ASN A 35 7.18 7.39 9.95
C ASN A 35 7.68 6.70 8.65
N GLY A 36 7.45 7.33 7.49
CA GLY A 36 7.94 6.86 6.19
C GLY A 36 7.44 5.45 5.84
N VAL A 37 8.31 4.59 5.32
CA VAL A 37 7.97 3.21 4.95
C VAL A 37 7.61 2.32 6.14
N ARG A 38 7.96 2.71 7.38
CA ARG A 38 7.78 1.90 8.58
C ARG A 38 6.32 1.81 9.03
N GLN A 39 5.41 2.61 8.46
CA GLN A 39 3.97 2.42 8.61
C GLN A 39 3.44 1.13 7.95
N SER A 40 4.16 0.57 6.97
CA SER A 40 3.68 -0.56 6.18
C SER A 40 4.34 -1.87 6.64
N PRO A 41 3.54 -2.85 7.12
CA PRO A 41 4.01 -4.20 7.36
C PRO A 41 4.69 -4.83 6.13
N ARG A 42 4.14 -4.62 4.92
CA ARG A 42 4.71 -5.20 3.70
C ARG A 42 6.07 -4.58 3.35
N LYS A 43 6.25 -3.28 3.52
CA LYS A 43 7.55 -2.63 3.34
C LYS A 43 8.58 -3.12 4.37
N MET A 44 8.16 -3.35 5.63
CA MET A 44 9.04 -3.94 6.64
C MET A 44 9.50 -5.35 6.27
N GLU A 45 8.61 -6.17 5.71
CA GLU A 45 8.95 -7.49 5.19
C GLU A 45 9.94 -7.42 4.03
N PHE A 46 9.72 -6.52 3.07
CA PHE A 46 10.63 -6.34 1.93
C PHE A 46 12.02 -5.89 2.37
N MET A 47 12.12 -4.99 3.35
CA MET A 47 13.42 -4.58 3.90
C MET A 47 14.13 -5.74 4.60
N LYS A 48 13.40 -6.59 5.33
CA LYS A 48 13.97 -7.79 5.96
C LYS A 48 14.47 -8.79 4.92
N ALA A 49 13.69 -9.06 3.89
CA ALA A 49 14.09 -9.96 2.80
C ALA A 49 15.28 -9.41 2.01
N SER A 50 15.26 -8.12 1.68
CA SER A 50 16.36 -7.40 1.02
C SER A 50 17.66 -7.59 1.81
N ARG A 51 17.61 -7.37 3.14
CA ARG A 51 18.80 -7.51 3.98
C ARG A 51 19.41 -8.92 3.95
N ALA A 52 18.59 -9.96 3.98
CA ALA A 52 19.07 -11.34 3.88
C ALA A 52 19.76 -11.59 2.53
N ILE A 53 19.15 -11.14 1.43
CA ILE A 53 19.70 -11.28 0.07
C ILE A 53 21.00 -10.50 -0.10
N GLU A 54 21.08 -9.27 0.42
CA GLU A 54 22.30 -8.46 0.40
C GLU A 54 23.47 -9.15 1.09
N MET A 55 23.20 -9.75 2.26
CA MET A 55 24.22 -10.47 3.03
C MET A 55 24.69 -11.74 2.33
N ASP A 56 23.79 -12.43 1.63
CA ASP A 56 24.11 -13.65 0.88
C ASP A 56 24.93 -13.36 -0.39
N ARG A 57 24.51 -12.35 -1.18
CA ARG A 57 25.11 -12.07 -2.50
C ARG A 57 26.22 -11.00 -2.48
N GLY A 58 26.39 -10.27 -1.38
CA GLY A 58 27.38 -9.21 -1.22
C GLY A 58 27.13 -7.93 -2.04
N ILE A 59 25.91 -7.71 -2.53
CA ILE A 59 25.52 -6.56 -3.37
C ILE A 59 24.24 -5.93 -2.84
N SER A 60 24.25 -4.61 -2.63
CA SER A 60 23.08 -3.81 -2.21
C SER A 60 21.85 -4.08 -3.08
N MET A 61 20.66 -4.02 -2.49
CA MET A 61 19.40 -4.32 -3.16
C MET A 61 18.36 -3.21 -2.91
N TYR A 62 17.17 -3.57 -2.45
CA TYR A 62 16.03 -2.69 -2.32
C TYR A 62 16.21 -1.81 -1.07
N ASP A 63 16.33 -0.50 -1.29
CA ASP A 63 16.44 0.53 -0.24
C ASP A 63 15.46 1.67 -0.53
N PRO A 64 14.22 1.59 -0.03
CA PRO A 64 13.21 2.62 -0.25
C PRO A 64 13.37 3.84 0.67
N GLU A 65 14.25 3.78 1.68
CA GLU A 65 14.53 4.90 2.58
C GLU A 65 15.55 5.87 1.95
N ARG A 66 16.50 5.37 1.15
CA ARG A 66 17.59 6.19 0.59
C ARG A 66 17.63 6.27 -0.92
N CYS A 67 17.09 5.29 -1.63
CA CYS A 67 17.27 5.16 -3.08
C CYS A 67 15.97 5.29 -3.88
N HIS A 68 14.83 5.56 -3.23
CA HIS A 68 13.57 5.79 -3.95
C HIS A 68 13.63 7.11 -4.72
N LEU A 69 13.20 7.12 -5.99
CA LEU A 69 13.09 8.31 -6.86
C LEU A 69 14.25 9.33 -6.72
N GLY A 70 15.50 8.89 -6.88
CA GLY A 70 16.66 9.78 -6.80
C GLY A 70 16.97 10.30 -5.40
N GLY A 71 16.53 9.58 -4.35
CA GLY A 71 16.80 9.90 -2.95
C GLY A 71 15.60 10.40 -2.15
N ILE A 72 14.41 10.45 -2.76
CA ILE A 72 13.17 10.87 -2.11
C ILE A 72 12.56 9.68 -1.35
N PRO A 73 12.50 9.71 -0.01
CA PRO A 73 11.97 8.59 0.77
C PRO A 73 10.45 8.40 0.61
N MET A 74 10.02 7.15 0.47
CA MET A 74 8.61 6.79 0.38
C MET A 74 7.88 6.91 1.73
N GLY A 75 6.55 7.12 1.70
CA GLY A 75 5.70 7.07 2.90
C GLY A 75 5.52 8.41 3.62
N GLN A 76 5.74 9.53 2.93
CA GLN A 76 5.43 10.86 3.46
C GLN A 76 3.92 11.12 3.60
N ARG A 77 3.10 10.34 2.89
CA ARG A 77 1.65 10.24 3.11
C ARG A 77 1.32 8.84 3.60
N GLN A 78 0.07 8.66 4.02
CA GLN A 78 -0.44 7.32 4.32
C GLN A 78 -0.27 6.38 3.12
N LEU A 79 0.36 5.23 3.37
CA LEU A 79 0.41 4.09 2.44
C LEU A 79 -0.89 3.30 2.61
N MET A 80 -1.75 3.36 1.61
CA MET A 80 -3.15 2.89 1.72
C MET A 80 -3.30 1.41 1.37
N THR A 81 -4.31 0.78 1.95
CA THR A 81 -4.82 -0.51 1.50
C THR A 81 -5.84 -0.35 0.36
N TYR A 82 -6.16 -1.44 -0.31
CA TYR A 82 -7.14 -1.50 -1.38
C TYR A 82 -8.07 -2.67 -1.16
N GLU A 83 -9.37 -2.42 -1.25
CA GLU A 83 -10.34 -3.50 -1.36
C GLU A 83 -10.28 -4.08 -2.78
N VAL A 84 -10.12 -5.40 -2.89
CA VAL A 84 -10.46 -6.07 -4.15
C VAL A 84 -11.98 -5.94 -4.30
N SER A 85 -12.42 -5.20 -5.32
CA SER A 85 -13.78 -4.64 -5.37
C SER A 85 -14.87 -5.69 -5.14
N GLY A 86 -15.72 -5.45 -4.14
CA GLY A 86 -16.89 -6.30 -3.82
C GLY A 86 -16.56 -7.57 -3.02
N THR A 87 -15.29 -7.78 -2.63
CA THR A 87 -14.87 -8.97 -1.89
C THR A 87 -14.79 -8.76 -0.38
N GLY A 88 -14.69 -7.51 0.09
CA GLY A 88 -14.36 -7.21 1.48
C GLY A 88 -12.91 -7.52 1.87
N VAL A 89 -12.06 -7.96 0.94
CA VAL A 89 -10.65 -8.28 1.18
C VAL A 89 -9.81 -7.04 0.92
N PHE A 90 -9.11 -6.56 1.95
CA PHE A 90 -8.19 -5.42 1.87
C PHE A 90 -6.74 -5.89 1.89
N VAL A 91 -5.94 -5.37 0.97
CA VAL A 91 -4.51 -5.68 0.84
C VAL A 91 -3.70 -4.41 0.63
N GLU A 92 -2.40 -4.43 0.94
CA GLU A 92 -1.50 -3.37 0.48
C GLU A 92 -1.33 -3.45 -1.05
N GLY A 93 -1.11 -2.30 -1.70
CA GLY A 93 -0.96 -2.25 -3.16
C GLY A 93 0.18 -3.12 -3.70
N ASP A 94 1.22 -3.35 -2.88
CA ASP A 94 2.33 -4.25 -3.18
C ASP A 94 1.90 -5.70 -3.46
N ASP A 95 0.81 -6.17 -2.84
CA ASP A 95 0.27 -7.54 -3.00
C ASP A 95 -0.55 -7.69 -4.30
N LEU A 96 -0.86 -6.56 -4.93
CA LEU A 96 -1.52 -6.48 -6.23
C LEU A 96 -0.53 -6.26 -7.39
N HIS A 97 0.76 -6.17 -7.10
CA HIS A 97 1.77 -6.24 -8.16
C HIS A 97 1.82 -7.67 -8.69
N PHE A 98 1.69 -7.87 -10.01
CA PHE A 98 1.58 -9.21 -10.60
C PHE A 98 2.75 -10.15 -10.23
N VAL A 99 3.97 -9.63 -10.08
CA VAL A 99 5.14 -10.41 -9.61
C VAL A 99 4.93 -11.01 -8.21
N ASN A 100 4.16 -10.34 -7.35
CA ASN A 100 3.87 -10.79 -5.99
C ASN A 100 2.54 -11.55 -5.89
N ASN A 101 1.82 -11.72 -7.01
CA ASN A 101 0.48 -12.29 -7.00
C ASN A 101 0.39 -13.49 -7.95
N ALA A 102 0.43 -14.69 -7.38
CA ALA A 102 0.37 -15.93 -8.14
C ALA A 102 -0.94 -16.11 -8.92
N ALA A 103 -2.06 -15.58 -8.42
CA ALA A 103 -3.33 -15.63 -9.16
C ALA A 103 -3.29 -14.77 -10.42
N MET A 104 -2.68 -13.58 -10.35
CA MET A 104 -2.47 -12.73 -11.53
C MET A 104 -1.53 -13.38 -12.54
N GLN A 105 -0.47 -14.05 -12.09
CA GLN A 105 0.44 -14.80 -12.98
C GLN A 105 -0.26 -15.97 -13.65
N GLN A 106 -1.07 -16.73 -12.90
CA GLN A 106 -1.77 -17.91 -13.41
C GLN A 106 -2.91 -17.56 -14.39
N MET A 107 -3.44 -16.35 -14.31
CA MET A 107 -4.50 -15.86 -15.20
C MET A 107 -3.99 -15.48 -16.59
N TRP A 108 -2.71 -15.09 -16.72
CA TRP A 108 -2.08 -14.68 -17.98
C TRP A 108 -2.01 -15.83 -18.98
#